data_AF-A0A8T2P6I9-F1
#
_entry.id   AF-A0A8T2P6I9-F1
#
_cell.length_a   1.000
_cell.length_b   1.000
_cell.length_c   1.000
_cell.angle_alpha   90.00
_cell.angle_beta   90.00
_cell.angle_gamma   90.00
#
_symmetry.space_group_name_H-M   'P 1'
#
loop_
_entity.id
_entity.type
_entity.pdbx_description
1 polymer ?
#
loop_
_entity_poly.entity_id
_entity_poly.type
_entity_poly.pdbx_seq_one_letter_code
_entity_poly.pdbx_strand_id
1 'polypeptide(L)'
;NIIAKSWSSNVRLDGKTAIVTGANTGIGKETAKDLAKRGHFFLTFLLLDLLKHSEPARVINLTSMAHSMGRIHFDDLNSEKSYHPVKAYVQSKLANILFTRELARKLEGTGVTVCAVDPGIVHTEVTRHMKSPLQMFVKAFSFLIRTPAEGAYTTLYCALTPDLRSGGYYRNCTLATCSRAASDDRTARNLWVVSCHLLGIRWR
;
A
#
# COMPACT_ATOMS: atom_id res chain seq x y z
N ASN A 1 4.01 -31.31 -25.46
CA ASN A 1 3.71 -29.90 -25.79
C ASN A 1 3.13 -29.17 -24.59
N ILE A 2 4.00 -28.57 -23.76
CA ILE A 2 3.61 -27.78 -22.58
C ILE A 2 3.48 -26.31 -23.03
N ILE A 3 2.57 -26.05 -23.97
CA ILE A 3 2.15 -24.69 -24.29
C ILE A 3 0.84 -24.50 -23.54
N ALA A 4 0.87 -23.71 -22.47
CA ALA A 4 -0.34 -23.37 -21.73
C ALA A 4 -1.37 -22.78 -22.71
N LYS A 5 -2.59 -23.35 -22.73
CA LYS A 5 -3.70 -22.80 -23.52
C LYS A 5 -3.97 -21.36 -23.03
N SER A 6 -3.97 -20.41 -23.95
CA SER A 6 -4.44 -19.06 -23.67
C SER A 6 -5.93 -19.09 -23.33
N TRP A 7 -6.31 -18.53 -22.18
CA TRP A 7 -7.70 -18.40 -21.75
C TRP A 7 -8.07 -16.92 -21.64
N SER A 8 -9.26 -16.55 -22.10
CA SER A 8 -9.82 -15.21 -21.94
C SER A 8 -11.34 -15.30 -21.79
N SER A 9 -11.92 -14.25 -21.20
CA SER A 9 -13.36 -14.10 -21.01
C SER A 9 -13.75 -12.65 -21.27
N ASN A 10 -15.00 -12.37 -21.61
CA ASN A 10 -15.55 -11.01 -21.74
C ASN A 10 -16.52 -10.63 -20.61
N VAL A 11 -16.61 -11.47 -19.58
CA VAL A 11 -17.50 -11.23 -18.43
C VAL A 11 -17.08 -9.95 -17.70
N ARG A 12 -18.08 -9.09 -17.45
CA ARG A 12 -17.97 -7.92 -16.57
C ARG A 12 -18.20 -8.34 -15.12
N LEU A 13 -17.55 -7.64 -14.20
CA LEU A 13 -17.57 -7.88 -12.77
C LEU A 13 -18.26 -6.76 -11.99
N ASP A 14 -19.15 -6.02 -12.65
CA ASP A 14 -19.90 -4.94 -12.00
C ASP A 14 -20.68 -5.49 -10.78
N GLY A 15 -20.49 -4.86 -9.63
CA GLY A 15 -21.13 -5.27 -8.37
C GLY A 15 -20.58 -6.56 -7.72
N LYS A 16 -19.49 -7.14 -8.24
CA LYS A 16 -18.84 -8.32 -7.66
C LYS A 16 -17.59 -7.95 -6.85
N THR A 17 -17.30 -8.76 -5.83
CA THR A 17 -16.15 -8.59 -4.92
C THR A 17 -15.19 -9.79 -5.05
N ALA A 18 -13.91 -9.50 -5.20
CA ALA A 18 -12.79 -10.40 -5.32
C ALA A 18 -11.58 -9.79 -4.61
N ILE A 19 -10.85 -10.61 -3.86
CA ILE A 19 -9.68 -10.18 -3.10
C ILE A 19 -8.45 -10.74 -3.80
N VAL A 20 -7.59 -9.86 -4.30
CA VAL A 20 -6.27 -10.23 -4.86
C VAL A 20 -5.19 -9.82 -3.86
N THR A 21 -4.57 -10.80 -3.22
CA THR A 21 -3.40 -10.58 -2.38
C THR A 21 -2.13 -10.54 -3.27
N GLY A 22 -1.17 -9.67 -2.96
CA GLY A 22 0.09 -9.59 -3.74
C GLY A 22 -0.03 -8.90 -5.11
N ALA A 23 -0.89 -7.89 -5.26
CA ALA A 23 -1.13 -7.19 -6.54
C ALA A 23 0.02 -6.31 -7.07
N ASN A 24 1.18 -6.29 -6.41
CA ASN A 24 2.29 -5.41 -6.76
C ASN A 24 3.10 -5.90 -7.99
N THR A 25 3.22 -7.21 -8.19
CA THR A 25 4.02 -7.83 -9.27
C THR A 25 3.45 -9.17 -9.71
N GLY A 26 3.90 -9.68 -10.86
CA GLY A 26 3.62 -11.05 -11.33
C GLY A 26 2.13 -11.33 -11.51
N ILE A 27 1.72 -12.56 -11.20
CA ILE A 27 0.35 -13.05 -11.39
C ILE A 27 -0.67 -12.15 -10.67
N GLY A 28 -0.38 -11.71 -9.44
CA GLY A 28 -1.26 -10.84 -8.68
C GLY A 28 -1.49 -9.48 -9.35
N LYS A 29 -0.45 -8.88 -9.95
CA LYS A 29 -0.58 -7.62 -10.70
C LYS A 29 -1.42 -7.79 -11.95
N GLU A 30 -1.17 -8.83 -12.74
CA GLU A 30 -1.93 -9.07 -13.96
C GLU A 30 -3.40 -9.40 -13.68
N THR A 31 -3.67 -10.21 -12.64
CA THR A 31 -5.02 -10.47 -12.15
C THR A 31 -5.70 -9.18 -11.68
N ALA A 32 -5.04 -8.34 -10.88
CA ALA A 32 -5.62 -7.08 -10.44
C ALA A 32 -5.93 -6.12 -11.60
N LYS A 33 -5.04 -6.04 -12.61
CA LYS A 33 -5.25 -5.21 -13.81
C LYS A 33 -6.44 -5.71 -14.65
N ASP A 34 -6.55 -7.01 -14.87
CA ASP A 34 -7.65 -7.60 -15.65
C ASP A 34 -9.00 -7.45 -14.91
N LEU A 35 -9.05 -7.73 -13.61
CA LEU A 35 -10.26 -7.50 -12.81
C LEU A 35 -10.66 -6.02 -12.82
N ALA A 36 -9.71 -5.09 -12.66
CA ALA A 36 -10.00 -3.66 -12.74
C ALA A 36 -10.60 -3.25 -14.10
N LYS A 37 -10.03 -3.74 -15.22
CA LYS A 37 -10.59 -3.52 -16.57
C LYS A 37 -12.02 -4.03 -16.72
N ARG A 38 -12.39 -5.07 -15.97
CA ARG A 38 -13.73 -5.68 -15.98
C ARG A 38 -14.73 -5.00 -15.05
N GLY A 39 -14.36 -3.87 -14.43
CA GLY A 39 -15.22 -3.10 -13.52
C GLY A 39 -15.07 -3.46 -12.05
N HIS A 40 -14.00 -4.18 -11.68
CA HIS A 40 -13.73 -4.56 -10.29
C HIS A 40 -12.99 -3.46 -9.51
N PHE A 41 -13.43 -3.18 -8.29
CA PHE A 41 -12.90 -2.08 -7.47
C PHE A 41 -11.73 -2.51 -6.58
N PHE A 42 -10.90 -1.55 -6.18
CA PHE A 42 -9.80 -1.75 -5.24
C PHE A 42 -10.33 -2.07 -3.84
N LEU A 43 -9.65 -2.98 -3.11
CA LEU A 43 -10.12 -3.58 -1.86
C LEU A 43 -10.69 -2.58 -0.84
N THR A 44 -10.01 -1.44 -0.64
CA THR A 44 -10.46 -0.42 0.32
C THR A 44 -11.74 0.29 -0.12
N PHE A 45 -11.94 0.50 -1.42
CA PHE A 45 -13.17 1.12 -1.93
C PHE A 45 -14.36 0.14 -1.87
N LEU A 46 -14.11 -1.17 -2.08
CA LEU A 46 -15.15 -2.21 -1.96
C LEU A 46 -15.66 -2.37 -0.53
N LEU A 47 -14.77 -2.26 0.43
CA LEU A 47 -15.10 -2.42 1.83
C LEU A 47 -15.55 -1.11 2.47
N LEU A 48 -15.53 0.01 1.75
CA LEU A 48 -15.73 1.33 2.36
C LEU A 48 -17.10 1.47 3.03
N ASP A 49 -18.16 1.07 2.34
CA ASP A 49 -19.51 1.14 2.91
C ASP A 49 -19.64 0.18 4.09
N LEU A 50 -19.09 -1.03 4.00
CA LEU A 50 -19.06 -1.98 5.13
C LEU A 50 -18.28 -1.42 6.33
N LEU A 51 -17.13 -0.78 6.09
CA LEU A 51 -16.31 -0.15 7.13
C LEU A 51 -17.08 0.98 7.82
N LYS A 52 -17.79 1.82 7.05
CA LYS A 52 -18.62 2.91 7.59
C LYS A 52 -19.79 2.39 8.43
N HIS A 53 -20.43 1.29 8.02
CA HIS A 53 -21.52 0.67 8.78
C HIS A 53 -21.04 -0.12 10.00
N SER A 54 -19.76 -0.49 10.05
CA SER A 54 -19.15 -1.27 11.13
C SER A 54 -18.33 -0.40 12.09
N GLU A 55 -18.68 0.88 12.24
CA GLU A 55 -18.02 1.77 13.20
C GLU A 55 -18.04 1.17 14.61
N PRO A 56 -16.90 1.15 15.34
CA PRO A 56 -15.58 1.63 14.94
C PRO A 56 -14.81 0.65 14.04
N ALA A 57 -14.29 1.14 12.90
CA ALA A 57 -13.51 0.35 11.95
C ALA A 57 -12.13 0.97 11.65
N ARG A 58 -11.20 0.16 11.12
CA ARG A 58 -9.82 0.59 10.86
C ARG A 58 -9.29 0.14 9.51
N VAL A 59 -8.53 1.01 8.86
CA VAL A 59 -7.73 0.71 7.68
C VAL A 59 -6.26 0.95 8.01
N ILE A 60 -5.43 -0.09 7.95
CA ILE A 60 -3.99 -0.01 8.27
C ILE A 60 -3.19 -0.29 7.00
N ASN A 61 -2.49 0.73 6.50
CA ASN A 61 -1.67 0.62 5.29
C ASN A 61 -0.19 0.46 5.67
N LEU A 62 0.45 -0.62 5.21
CA LEU A 62 1.87 -0.85 5.47
C LEU A 62 2.77 -0.01 4.55
N THR A 63 3.61 0.82 5.15
CA THR A 63 4.63 1.63 4.50
C THR A 63 6.04 1.21 4.98
N SER A 64 7.02 2.12 4.95
CA SER A 64 8.42 1.91 5.32
C SER A 64 9.14 3.27 5.45
N MET A 65 10.20 3.36 6.26
CA MET A 65 11.13 4.49 6.27
C MET A 65 11.62 4.90 4.87
N ALA A 66 11.68 3.94 3.93
CA ALA A 66 12.06 4.17 2.54
C ALA A 66 11.25 5.30 1.86
N HIS A 67 10.04 5.61 2.33
CA HIS A 67 9.24 6.72 1.84
C HIS A 67 9.95 8.09 1.92
N SER A 68 10.90 8.25 2.85
CA SER A 68 11.60 9.53 3.05
C SER A 68 12.49 9.91 1.86
N MET A 69 12.90 8.91 1.08
CA MET A 69 13.66 9.07 -0.16
C MET A 69 12.76 9.09 -1.40
N GLY A 70 11.46 8.87 -1.24
CA GLY A 70 10.50 8.78 -2.33
C GLY A 70 10.12 10.14 -2.90
N ARG A 71 9.71 10.13 -4.17
CA ARG A 71 8.98 11.21 -4.84
C ARG A 71 7.88 10.58 -5.67
N ILE A 72 6.77 11.30 -5.87
CA ILE A 72 5.70 10.87 -6.76
C ILE A 72 5.98 11.42 -8.15
N HIS A 73 6.29 10.53 -9.09
CA HIS A 73 6.46 10.84 -10.50
C HIS A 73 5.12 10.66 -11.23
N PHE A 74 4.32 11.72 -11.34
CA PHE A 74 3.00 11.66 -11.99
C PHE A 74 3.07 11.33 -13.49
N ASP A 75 4.19 11.66 -14.13
CA ASP A 75 4.48 11.36 -15.54
C ASP A 75 4.85 9.89 -15.80
N ASP A 76 5.20 9.13 -14.75
CA ASP A 76 5.51 7.70 -14.80
C ASP A 76 5.14 6.98 -13.49
N LEU A 77 3.89 7.13 -13.06
CA LEU A 77 3.42 6.67 -11.73
C LEU A 77 3.57 5.15 -11.54
N ASN A 78 3.40 4.39 -12.63
CA ASN A 78 3.51 2.94 -12.66
C ASN A 78 4.92 2.43 -13.00
N SER A 79 5.90 3.33 -13.17
CA SER A 79 7.27 3.01 -13.59
C SER A 79 7.32 2.19 -14.88
N GLU A 80 6.48 2.55 -15.85
CA GLU A 80 6.36 1.89 -17.15
C GLU A 80 7.40 2.41 -18.16
N LYS A 81 7.83 3.68 -18.03
CA LYS A 81 8.88 4.26 -18.89
C LYS A 81 10.27 3.90 -18.41
N SER A 82 10.52 3.98 -17.09
CA SER A 82 11.83 3.66 -16.51
C SER A 82 11.69 2.93 -15.17
N TYR A 83 11.89 1.62 -15.19
CA TYR A 83 11.80 0.80 -13.99
C TYR A 83 13.15 0.71 -13.26
N HIS A 84 13.18 1.19 -12.01
CA HIS A 84 14.26 0.91 -11.08
C HIS A 84 13.68 0.36 -9.77
N PRO A 85 14.00 -0.87 -9.36
CA PRO A 85 13.34 -1.55 -8.24
C PRO A 85 13.27 -0.72 -6.95
N VAL A 86 14.40 -0.10 -6.56
CA VAL A 86 14.46 0.73 -5.35
C VAL A 86 13.62 2.00 -5.49
N LYS A 87 13.59 2.64 -6.67
CA LYS A 87 12.83 3.88 -6.90
C LYS A 87 11.33 3.60 -6.89
N ALA A 88 10.90 2.54 -7.56
CA ALA A 88 9.51 2.07 -7.55
C ALA A 88 9.07 1.70 -6.13
N TYR A 89 9.94 1.03 -5.35
CA TYR A 89 9.66 0.69 -3.96
C TYR A 89 9.50 1.94 -3.07
N VAL A 90 10.46 2.89 -3.09
CA VAL A 90 10.36 4.10 -2.26
C VAL A 90 9.15 4.97 -2.66
N GLN A 91 8.82 5.04 -3.96
CA GLN A 91 7.63 5.75 -4.47
C GLN A 91 6.34 5.09 -3.96
N SER A 92 6.22 3.76 -4.03
CA SER A 92 5.01 3.07 -3.53
C SER A 92 4.83 3.24 -2.02
N LYS A 93 5.91 3.24 -1.25
CA LYS A 93 5.86 3.48 0.21
C LYS A 93 5.47 4.90 0.56
N LEU A 94 5.91 5.89 -0.23
CA LEU A 94 5.42 7.27 -0.14
C LEU A 94 3.93 7.37 -0.52
N ALA A 95 3.53 6.73 -1.61
CA ALA A 95 2.15 6.71 -2.08
C ALA A 95 1.20 6.15 -1.01
N ASN A 96 1.60 5.11 -0.27
CA ASN A 96 0.78 4.56 0.83
C ASN A 96 0.51 5.59 1.94
N ILE A 97 1.48 6.43 2.30
CA ILE A 97 1.26 7.47 3.33
C ILE A 97 0.34 8.56 2.80
N LEU A 98 0.57 9.03 1.57
CA LEU A 98 -0.28 10.02 0.92
C LEU A 98 -1.72 9.53 0.75
N PHE A 99 -1.89 8.27 0.36
CA PHE A 99 -3.19 7.61 0.27
C PHE A 99 -3.87 7.52 1.64
N THR A 100 -3.15 7.09 2.69
CA THR A 100 -3.67 7.08 4.07
C THR A 100 -4.20 8.46 4.49
N ARG A 101 -3.43 9.52 4.22
CA ARG A 101 -3.81 10.89 4.60
C ARG A 101 -5.06 11.35 3.87
N GLU A 102 -5.14 11.10 2.56
CA GLU A 102 -6.31 11.46 1.78
C GLU A 102 -7.54 10.67 2.20
N LEU A 103 -7.40 9.34 2.37
CA LEU A 103 -8.48 8.47 2.81
C LEU A 103 -9.01 8.89 4.18
N ALA A 104 -8.12 9.21 5.12
CA ALA A 104 -8.49 9.71 6.44
C ALA A 104 -9.34 10.98 6.36
N ARG A 105 -8.93 11.95 5.52
CA ARG A 105 -9.70 13.19 5.32
C ARG A 105 -11.08 12.92 4.73
N LYS A 106 -11.16 11.96 3.81
CA LYS A 106 -12.42 11.59 3.15
C LYS A 106 -13.36 10.76 4.01
N LEU A 107 -12.85 10.15 5.08
CA LEU A 107 -13.61 9.37 6.07
C LEU A 107 -13.84 10.12 7.38
N GLU A 108 -13.55 11.43 7.40
CA GLU A 108 -13.84 12.27 8.54
C GLU A 108 -15.34 12.20 8.89
N GLY A 109 -15.64 11.96 10.16
CA GLY A 109 -17.01 11.83 10.66
C GLY A 109 -17.69 10.47 10.40
N THR A 110 -17.00 9.48 9.82
CA THR A 110 -17.60 8.15 9.56
C THR A 110 -17.16 7.07 10.54
N GLY A 111 -16.43 7.42 11.61
CA GLY A 111 -15.93 6.45 12.58
C GLY A 111 -14.80 5.52 12.11
N VAL A 112 -14.34 5.68 10.87
CA VAL A 112 -13.29 4.83 10.29
C VAL A 112 -11.94 5.50 10.49
N THR A 113 -11.06 4.86 11.23
CA THR A 113 -9.68 5.34 11.45
C THR A 113 -8.74 4.75 10.40
N VAL A 114 -7.90 5.59 9.80
CA VAL A 114 -6.93 5.17 8.78
C VAL A 114 -5.51 5.46 9.27
N CYS A 115 -4.62 4.48 9.26
CA CYS A 115 -3.24 4.64 9.72
C CYS A 115 -2.25 4.14 8.67
N ALA A 116 -1.07 4.76 8.62
CA ALA A 116 0.08 4.25 7.88
C ALA A 116 1.09 3.69 8.88
N VAL A 117 1.56 2.46 8.67
CA VAL A 117 2.45 1.77 9.61
C VAL A 117 3.76 1.40 8.95
N ASP A 118 4.87 1.78 9.58
CA ASP A 118 6.19 1.25 9.28
C ASP A 118 6.56 0.13 10.28
N PRO A 119 6.65 -1.13 9.83
CA PRO A 119 7.03 -2.25 10.69
C PRO A 119 8.53 -2.23 11.06
N GLY A 120 9.33 -1.36 10.44
CA GLY A 120 10.78 -1.33 10.54
C GLY A 120 11.44 -2.32 9.57
N ILE A 121 12.74 -2.55 9.78
CA ILE A 121 13.52 -3.52 9.00
C ILE A 121 13.21 -4.90 9.56
N VAL A 122 12.38 -5.68 8.88
CA VAL A 122 11.95 -7.01 9.31
C VAL A 122 12.64 -8.07 8.46
N HIS A 123 12.99 -9.20 9.07
CA HIS A 123 13.45 -10.40 8.39
C HIS A 123 12.32 -10.88 7.48
N THR A 124 12.38 -10.46 6.23
CA THR A 124 11.46 -10.87 5.17
C THR A 124 12.28 -11.53 4.09
N GLU A 125 11.72 -12.55 3.44
CA GLU A 125 12.31 -13.30 2.31
C GLU A 125 12.66 -12.42 1.08
N VAL A 126 12.53 -11.09 1.18
CA VAL A 126 12.86 -10.08 0.17
C VAL A 126 14.31 -10.18 -0.32
N THR A 127 15.20 -10.82 0.44
CA THR A 127 16.62 -10.97 0.08
C THR A 127 16.94 -12.19 -0.79
N ARG A 128 15.96 -13.04 -1.11
CA ARG A 128 16.19 -14.32 -1.84
C ARG A 128 16.67 -14.14 -3.28
N HIS A 129 16.51 -12.94 -3.85
CA HIS A 129 16.91 -12.62 -5.24
C HIS A 129 18.01 -11.54 -5.33
N MET A 130 18.63 -11.15 -4.23
CA MET A 130 19.76 -10.20 -4.24
C MET A 130 21.10 -10.92 -4.51
N LYS A 131 21.99 -10.31 -5.30
CA LYS A 131 23.33 -10.84 -5.60
C LYS A 131 24.17 -11.00 -4.30
N SER A 132 25.00 -12.05 -4.24
CA SER A 132 25.70 -12.54 -3.05
C SER A 132 26.45 -11.52 -2.17
N PRO A 133 27.12 -10.46 -2.68
CA PRO A 133 27.84 -9.53 -1.82
C PRO A 133 26.92 -8.70 -0.92
N LEU A 134 25.77 -8.27 -1.47
CA LEU A 134 24.79 -7.48 -0.72
C LEU A 134 24.05 -8.34 0.30
N GLN A 135 23.83 -9.62 -0.03
CA GLN A 135 23.24 -10.60 0.88
C GLN A 135 24.15 -10.86 2.11
N MET A 136 25.47 -10.85 1.90
CA MET A 136 26.48 -10.98 2.96
C MET A 136 26.52 -9.74 3.86
N PHE A 137 26.41 -8.54 3.27
CA PHE A 137 26.30 -7.29 4.01
C PHE A 137 25.03 -7.23 4.86
N VAL A 138 23.87 -7.64 4.32
CA VAL A 138 22.61 -7.69 5.09
C VAL A 138 22.68 -8.69 6.25
N LYS A 139 23.36 -9.84 6.06
CA LYS A 139 23.62 -10.80 7.16
C LYS A 139 24.53 -10.21 8.23
N ALA A 140 25.54 -9.40 7.87
CA ALA A 140 26.44 -8.77 8.82
C ALA A 140 25.74 -7.74 9.75
N PHE A 141 24.59 -7.19 9.32
CA PHE A 141 23.76 -6.28 10.11
C PHE A 141 22.45 -6.93 10.59
N SER A 142 22.38 -8.26 10.67
CA SER A 142 21.16 -8.99 11.03
C SER A 142 20.61 -8.62 12.42
N PHE A 143 21.45 -8.13 13.33
CA PHE A 143 21.01 -7.65 14.65
C PHE A 143 20.12 -6.39 14.59
N LEU A 144 20.17 -5.63 13.49
CA LEU A 144 19.27 -4.49 13.26
C LEU A 144 17.94 -4.92 12.61
N ILE A 145 17.80 -6.21 12.29
CA ILE A 145 16.65 -6.78 11.59
C ILE A 145 15.73 -7.45 12.61
N ARG A 146 14.51 -6.93 12.69
CA ARG A 146 13.43 -7.44 13.55
C ARG A 146 12.96 -8.82 13.09
N THR A 147 12.55 -9.63 14.04
CA THR A 147 11.74 -10.83 13.77
C THR A 147 10.38 -10.43 13.16
N PRO A 148 9.70 -11.33 12.42
CA PRO A 148 8.34 -11.08 11.95
C PRO A 148 7.37 -10.69 13.06
N ALA A 149 7.52 -11.28 14.26
CA ALA A 149 6.72 -10.95 15.44
C ALA A 149 6.94 -9.50 15.88
N GLU A 150 8.20 -9.07 16.02
CA GLU A 150 8.54 -7.68 16.36
C GLU A 150 8.12 -6.68 15.26
N GLY A 151 8.21 -7.10 14.00
CA GLY A 151 7.70 -6.33 12.86
C GLY A 151 6.19 -6.09 12.92
N ALA A 152 5.43 -6.99 13.52
CA ALA A 152 3.99 -6.86 13.66
C ALA A 152 3.57 -5.89 14.77
N TYR A 153 4.44 -5.56 15.73
CA TYR A 153 4.07 -4.78 16.93
C TYR A 153 3.41 -3.44 16.61
N THR A 154 3.95 -2.68 15.64
CA THR A 154 3.34 -1.37 15.31
C THR A 154 2.01 -1.52 14.58
N THR A 155 1.85 -2.59 13.79
CA THR A 155 0.56 -2.93 13.14
C THR A 155 -0.48 -3.31 14.18
N LEU A 156 -0.11 -4.15 15.16
CA LEU A 156 -0.98 -4.54 16.27
C LEU A 156 -1.32 -3.35 17.16
N TYR A 157 -0.34 -2.50 17.48
CA TYR A 157 -0.57 -1.22 18.17
C TYR A 157 -1.63 -0.41 17.42
N CYS A 158 -1.48 -0.24 16.10
CA CYS A 158 -2.47 0.50 15.31
C CYS A 158 -3.84 -0.20 15.21
N ALA A 159 -3.90 -1.51 15.37
CA ALA A 159 -5.15 -2.27 15.35
C ALA A 159 -5.88 -2.24 16.69
N LEU A 160 -5.16 -2.15 17.81
CA LEU A 160 -5.69 -2.36 19.15
C LEU A 160 -5.78 -1.09 19.99
N THR A 161 -4.93 -0.09 19.75
CA THR A 161 -4.92 1.15 20.55
C THR A 161 -6.16 1.99 20.27
N PRO A 162 -6.99 2.34 21.26
CA PRO A 162 -8.11 3.27 21.06
C PRO A 162 -7.61 4.67 20.67
N ASP A 163 -8.46 5.47 20.03
CA ASP A 163 -8.23 6.91 19.77
C ASP A 163 -6.93 7.25 19.02
N LEU A 164 -6.59 6.46 18.00
CA LEU A 164 -5.49 6.79 17.12
C LEU A 164 -5.84 7.98 16.22
N ARG A 165 -4.83 8.81 15.95
CA ARG A 165 -4.92 9.90 15.00
C ARG A 165 -5.07 9.33 13.58
N SER A 166 -6.28 9.42 13.03
CA SER A 166 -6.55 9.11 11.64
C SER A 166 -5.66 9.95 10.70
N GLY A 167 -5.15 9.34 9.64
CA GLY A 167 -4.15 9.91 8.73
C GLY A 167 -2.72 9.90 9.29
N GLY A 168 -2.51 9.36 10.49
CA GLY A 168 -1.21 9.30 11.15
C GLY A 168 -0.25 8.29 10.54
N TYR A 169 1.05 8.59 10.65
CA TYR A 169 2.15 7.69 10.34
C TYR A 169 2.74 7.15 11.65
N TYR A 170 2.77 5.83 11.80
CA TYR A 170 3.15 5.16 13.04
C TYR A 170 4.36 4.27 12.83
N ARG A 171 5.27 4.32 13.80
CA ARG A 171 6.49 3.51 13.83
C ARG A 171 6.87 3.27 15.28
N ASN A 172 7.37 2.08 15.60
CA ASN A 172 7.79 1.73 16.96
C ASN A 172 6.68 1.97 18.00
N CYS A 173 5.44 1.62 17.63
CA CYS A 173 4.26 1.78 18.48
C CYS A 173 4.01 3.23 18.95
N THR A 174 4.40 4.23 18.15
CA THR A 174 4.15 5.64 18.43
C THR A 174 3.87 6.43 17.15
N LEU A 175 3.20 7.58 17.29
CA LEU A 175 3.02 8.53 16.20
C LEU A 175 4.38 9.13 15.83
N ALA A 176 4.76 9.01 14.57
CA ALA A 176 6.04 9.46 14.06
C ALA A 176 5.86 10.60 13.05
N THR A 177 6.91 11.41 12.90
CA THR A 177 6.99 12.39 11.81
C THR A 177 7.27 11.68 10.49
N CYS A 178 6.60 12.11 9.44
CA CYS A 178 6.86 11.65 8.08
C CYS A 178 7.64 12.71 7.29
N SER A 179 8.16 12.34 6.12
CA SER A 179 8.90 13.29 5.28
C SER A 179 8.04 14.47 4.81
N ARG A 180 8.68 15.57 4.40
CA ARG A 180 7.97 16.73 3.83
C ARG A 180 7.12 16.32 2.62
N ALA A 181 7.62 15.42 1.78
CA ALA A 181 6.88 14.88 0.65
C ALA A 181 5.65 14.08 1.09
N ALA A 182 5.76 13.29 2.17
CA ALA A 182 4.64 12.52 2.71
C ALA A 182 3.58 13.39 3.41
N SER A 183 3.95 14.60 3.83
CA SER A 183 3.04 15.58 4.45
C SER A 183 2.39 16.55 3.45
N ASP A 184 2.65 16.42 2.14
CA ASP A 184 2.10 17.32 1.12
C ASP A 184 0.67 16.92 0.72
N ASP A 185 -0.30 17.66 1.25
CA ASP A 185 -1.72 17.44 0.96
C ASP A 185 -2.10 17.69 -0.49
N ARG A 186 -1.37 18.54 -1.22
CA ARG A 186 -1.63 18.76 -2.64
C ARG A 186 -1.25 17.51 -3.43
N THR A 187 -0.08 16.94 -3.16
CA THR A 187 0.35 15.68 -3.78
C THR A 187 -0.58 14.54 -3.40
N ALA A 188 -1.04 14.46 -2.14
CA ALA A 188 -2.01 13.44 -1.71
C ALA A 188 -3.33 13.49 -2.51
N ARG A 189 -3.92 14.69 -2.67
CA ARG A 189 -5.14 14.89 -3.46
C ARG A 189 -4.93 14.55 -4.93
N ASN A 190 -3.83 15.00 -5.52
CA ASN A 190 -3.53 14.72 -6.93
C ASN A 190 -3.32 13.22 -7.16
N LEU A 191 -2.57 12.56 -6.26
CA LEU A 191 -2.35 11.11 -6.31
C LEU A 191 -3.68 10.36 -6.22
N TRP A 192 -4.59 10.81 -5.37
CA TRP A 192 -5.92 10.23 -5.26
C TRP A 192 -6.73 10.37 -6.55
N VAL A 193 -6.80 11.58 -7.11
CA VAL A 193 -7.53 11.83 -8.36
C VAL A 193 -6.98 10.98 -9.50
N VAL A 194 -5.65 10.93 -9.65
CA VAL A 194 -5.00 10.10 -10.67
C VAL A 194 -5.25 8.62 -10.42
N SER A 195 -5.18 8.14 -9.17
CA SER A 195 -5.47 6.75 -8.81
C SER A 195 -6.92 6.38 -9.14
N CYS A 196 -7.88 7.25 -8.80
CA CYS A 196 -9.28 7.09 -9.18
C CYS A 196 -9.46 7.01 -10.70
N HIS A 197 -8.81 7.90 -11.45
CA HIS A 197 -8.86 7.89 -12.91
C HIS A 197 -8.28 6.61 -13.51
N LEU A 198 -7.08 6.19 -13.06
CA LEU A 198 -6.42 4.96 -13.50
C LEU A 198 -7.24 3.70 -13.23
N LEU A 199 -8.00 3.70 -12.13
CA LEU A 199 -8.85 2.58 -11.72
C LEU A 199 -10.29 2.69 -12.24
N GLY A 200 -10.67 3.77 -12.93
CA GLY A 200 -12.05 4.01 -13.36
C GLY A 200 -13.05 4.19 -12.20
N ILE A 201 -12.57 4.59 -11.02
CA ILE A 201 -13.34 4.71 -9.77
C ILE A 201 -13.77 6.16 -9.57
N ARG A 202 -15.02 6.38 -9.13
CA ARG A 202 -15.48 7.67 -8.61
C ARG A 202 -15.64 7.57 -7.09
N TRP A 203 -15.01 8.48 -6.36
CA TRP A 203 -15.31 8.67 -4.93
C TRP A 203 -16.72 9.25 -4.80
N ARG A 204 -17.54 8.65 -3.95
CA ARG A 204 -18.89 9.10 -3.61
C ARG A 204 -18.90 9.62 -2.18
#